data_AF-A0A078HBX4-F1
#
_entry.id   AF-A0A078HBX4-F1
#
_cell.length_a   1.000
_cell.length_b   1.000
_cell.length_c   1.000
_cell.angle_alpha   90.00
_cell.angle_beta   90.00
_cell.angle_gamma   90.00
#
_symmetry.space_group_name_H-M   'P 1'
#
loop_
_entity.id
_entity.type
_entity.pdbx_description
1 polymer ?
#
loop_
_entity_poly.entity_id
_entity_poly.type
_entity_poly.pdbx_seq_one_letter_code
_entity_poly.pdbx_strand_id
1 'polypeptide(L)'
;MAKQEEVSVPIFSSLEPVYGEGSQLDEAKTRFDVLKSKFNQVFDASPQLFARSPGRVNLIGEHVDYEGYSVLPMAIRQDTIIAIRKREGQNQLRIANVNDKYSMCTYPADPHQDQVEQTCEEKPCVSRSLRNRLLLLEEAKTSSVM
;
A
#
# COMPACT_ATOMS: atom_id res chain seq x y z
N MET A 1 -11.03 -25.25 -16.30
CA MET A 1 -11.40 -23.85 -16.02
C MET A 1 -11.47 -23.69 -14.51
N ALA A 2 -10.44 -23.13 -13.89
CA ALA A 2 -10.43 -22.90 -12.45
C ALA A 2 -11.39 -21.73 -12.16
N LYS A 3 -12.40 -21.99 -11.31
CA LYS A 3 -13.26 -20.93 -10.77
C LYS A 3 -12.35 -19.96 -10.01
N GLN A 4 -12.23 -18.73 -10.49
CA GLN A 4 -11.68 -17.65 -9.68
C GLN A 4 -12.72 -17.38 -8.59
N GLU A 5 -12.53 -17.98 -7.41
CA GLU A 5 -13.19 -17.49 -6.21
C GLU A 5 -12.71 -16.06 -6.00
N GLU A 6 -13.64 -15.11 -5.88
CA GLU A 6 -13.34 -13.73 -5.53
C GLU A 6 -12.78 -13.70 -4.10
N VAL A 7 -11.47 -13.89 -3.97
CA VAL A 7 -10.80 -13.85 -2.67
C VAL A 7 -10.74 -12.39 -2.24
N SER A 8 -11.72 -11.98 -1.42
CA SER A 8 -11.70 -10.69 -0.73
C SER A 8 -10.39 -10.51 0.07
N VAL A 9 -9.84 -9.29 0.07
CA VAL A 9 -8.60 -9.00 0.82
C VAL A 9 -8.86 -9.25 2.31
N PRO A 10 -8.04 -10.09 2.99
CA PRO A 10 -8.29 -10.45 4.37
C PRO A 10 -8.08 -9.24 5.29
N ILE A 11 -9.04 -9.03 6.19
CA ILE A 11 -9.02 -7.94 7.18
C ILE A 11 -8.77 -8.56 8.55
N PHE A 12 -7.78 -8.03 9.26
CA PHE A 12 -7.41 -8.48 10.59
C PHE A 12 -7.52 -7.34 11.59
N SER A 13 -7.97 -7.64 12.81
CA SER A 13 -8.01 -6.72 13.94
C SER A 13 -6.72 -6.76 14.78
N SER A 14 -5.90 -7.80 14.63
CA SER A 14 -4.65 -8.01 15.34
C SER A 14 -3.52 -8.48 14.42
N LEU A 15 -2.29 -8.43 14.92
CA LEU A 15 -1.09 -8.78 14.15
C LEU A 15 -0.71 -10.26 14.25
N GLU A 16 -1.23 -11.01 15.24
CA GLU A 16 -0.86 -12.43 15.45
C GLU A 16 -1.18 -13.32 14.24
N PRO A 17 -2.36 -13.22 13.59
CA PRO A 17 -2.67 -14.04 12.41
C PRO A 17 -1.75 -13.79 11.22
N VAL A 18 -1.06 -12.65 11.21
CA VAL A 18 -0.28 -12.15 10.08
C VAL A 18 1.22 -12.41 10.25
N TYR A 19 1.71 -12.33 11.49
CA TYR A 19 3.13 -12.46 11.83
C TYR A 19 3.47 -13.67 12.71
N GLY A 20 2.45 -14.39 13.20
CA GLY A 20 2.61 -15.52 14.11
C GLY A 20 2.95 -15.09 15.53
N GLU A 21 3.70 -15.94 16.24
CA GLU A 21 4.09 -15.74 17.64
C GLU A 21 5.60 -15.49 17.79
N GLY A 22 6.01 -14.99 18.96
CA GLY A 22 7.41 -14.77 19.33
C GLY A 22 8.00 -13.49 18.76
N SER A 23 9.31 -13.50 18.50
CA SER A 23 10.09 -12.29 18.19
C SER A 23 9.63 -11.52 16.94
N GLN A 24 9.04 -12.20 15.96
CA GLN A 24 8.54 -11.58 14.73
C GLN A 24 7.33 -10.68 14.99
N LEU A 25 6.48 -11.08 15.93
CA LEU A 25 5.31 -10.31 16.34
C LEU A 25 5.73 -9.03 17.07
N ASP A 26 6.72 -9.13 17.95
CA ASP A 26 7.22 -7.98 18.72
C ASP A 26 7.92 -6.94 17.82
N GLU A 27 8.68 -7.41 16.82
CA GLU A 27 9.25 -6.57 15.77
C GLU A 27 8.13 -5.88 14.96
N ALA A 28 7.11 -6.63 14.55
CA ALA A 28 5.97 -6.07 13.82
C ALA A 28 5.21 -5.01 14.65
N LYS A 29 4.90 -5.29 15.93
CA LYS A 29 4.27 -4.33 16.84
C LYS A 29 5.05 -3.02 16.89
N THR A 30 6.36 -3.12 17.11
CA THR A 30 7.26 -1.96 17.15
C THR A 30 7.19 -1.15 15.85
N ARG A 31 7.20 -1.80 14.68
CA ARG A 31 7.10 -1.11 13.38
C ARG A 31 5.77 -0.39 13.20
N PHE A 32 4.65 -1.01 13.59
CA PHE A 32 3.32 -0.39 13.52
C PHE A 32 3.20 0.78 14.50
N ASP A 33 3.76 0.68 15.70
CA ASP A 33 3.76 1.75 16.69
C ASP A 33 4.57 2.96 16.23
N VAL A 34 5.76 2.73 15.66
CA VAL A 34 6.58 3.79 15.05
C VAL A 34 5.82 4.48 13.91
N LEU A 35 5.19 3.69 13.03
CA LEU A 35 4.39 4.22 11.92
C LEU A 35 3.20 5.05 12.43
N LYS A 36 2.49 4.56 13.46
CA LYS A 36 1.37 5.27 14.09
C LYS A 36 1.83 6.59 14.72
N SER A 37 2.95 6.57 15.45
CA SER A 37 3.53 7.77 16.06
C SER A 37 3.92 8.81 15.01
N LYS A 38 4.60 8.38 13.94
CA LYS A 38 4.96 9.26 12.82
C LYS A 38 3.73 9.81 12.09
N PHE A 39 2.72 8.98 11.87
CA PHE A 39 1.46 9.42 11.26
C PHE A 39 0.79 10.52 12.10
N ASN A 40 0.71 10.32 13.42
CA ASN A 40 0.17 11.33 14.33
C ASN A 40 0.97 12.64 14.28
N GLN A 41 2.30 12.57 14.24
CA GLN A 41 3.16 13.77 14.15
C GLN A 41 2.97 14.55 12.85
N VAL A 42 2.77 13.87 11.72
CA VAL A 42 2.69 14.51 10.39
C VAL A 42 1.28 15.00 10.05
N PHE A 43 0.26 14.27 10.49
CA PHE A 43 -1.14 14.53 10.12
C PHE A 43 -2.02 15.01 11.28
N ASP A 44 -1.48 15.10 12.49
CA ASP A 44 -2.17 15.51 13.71
C ASP A 44 -3.47 14.72 13.97
N ALA A 45 -3.47 13.44 13.59
CA ALA A 45 -4.62 12.56 13.71
C ALA A 45 -4.20 11.10 13.75
N SER A 46 -4.99 10.25 14.39
CA SER A 46 -4.76 8.80 14.41
C SER A 46 -5.17 8.12 13.11
N PRO A 47 -4.40 7.13 12.62
CA PRO A 47 -4.80 6.35 11.44
C PRO A 47 -6.07 5.53 11.74
N GLN A 48 -6.92 5.35 10.72
CA GLN A 48 -8.15 4.54 10.79
C GLN A 48 -7.89 3.08 10.44
N LEU A 49 -6.98 2.83 9.50
CA LEU A 49 -6.61 1.48 9.08
C LEU A 49 -5.15 1.42 8.65
N PHE A 50 -4.63 0.20 8.63
CA PHE A 50 -3.31 -0.11 8.09
C PHE A 50 -3.48 -1.09 6.92
N ALA A 51 -2.83 -0.78 5.80
CA ALA A 51 -2.71 -1.69 4.67
C ALA A 51 -1.27 -2.24 4.63
N ARG A 52 -1.13 -3.55 4.43
CA ARG A 52 0.17 -4.23 4.33
C ARG A 52 0.28 -4.91 2.97
N SER A 53 1.43 -4.77 2.32
CA SER A 53 1.77 -5.54 1.13
C SER A 53 3.17 -6.12 1.28
N PRO A 54 3.34 -7.45 1.32
CA PRO A 54 4.66 -8.06 1.34
C PRO A 54 5.37 -7.85 0.00
N GLY A 55 6.69 -7.76 0.06
CA GLY A 55 7.53 -7.91 -1.12
C GLY A 55 7.45 -9.35 -1.66
N ARG A 56 8.00 -9.54 -2.84
CA ARG A 56 8.14 -10.87 -3.45
C ARG A 56 9.54 -11.06 -4.02
N VAL A 57 9.95 -12.32 -4.08
CA VAL A 57 11.08 -12.78 -4.88
C VAL A 57 10.58 -13.90 -5.79
N ASN A 58 11.18 -14.02 -6.96
CA ASN A 58 10.93 -15.15 -7.84
C ASN A 58 12.02 -16.19 -7.58
N LEU A 59 11.62 -17.44 -7.35
CA LEU A 59 12.57 -18.53 -7.19
C LEU A 59 13.02 -19.06 -8.56
N ILE A 60 12.08 -19.15 -9.51
CA ILE A 60 12.29 -19.60 -10.89
C ILE A 60 11.35 -18.81 -11.80
N GLY A 61 11.80 -18.58 -13.04
CA GLY A 61 10.99 -17.93 -14.07
C GLY A 61 11.24 -16.43 -14.18
N GLU A 62 12.50 -16.01 -14.16
CA GLU A 62 12.86 -14.65 -14.52
C GLU A 62 12.68 -14.43 -16.03
N HIS A 63 12.08 -13.31 -16.40
CA HIS A 63 11.86 -12.91 -17.80
C HIS A 63 11.00 -13.88 -18.64
N VAL A 64 10.11 -14.64 -18.02
CA VAL A 64 9.14 -15.50 -18.74
C VAL A 64 7.69 -15.18 -18.42
N ASP A 65 7.47 -14.31 -17.45
CA ASP A 65 6.14 -13.87 -16.98
C ASP A 65 5.40 -13.08 -18.06
N TYR A 66 6.10 -12.28 -18.85
CA TYR A 66 5.51 -11.53 -19.97
C TYR A 66 5.17 -12.40 -21.20
N GLU A 67 5.74 -13.60 -21.29
CA GLU A 67 5.48 -14.57 -22.37
C GLU A 67 4.34 -15.55 -22.03
N GLY A 68 3.66 -15.36 -20.90
CA GLY A 68 2.53 -16.20 -20.48
C GLY A 68 2.94 -17.55 -19.89
N TYR A 69 4.22 -17.77 -19.60
CA TYR A 69 4.67 -18.97 -18.88
C TYR A 69 4.44 -18.84 -17.37
N SER A 70 4.31 -19.98 -16.71
CA SER A 70 4.18 -20.02 -15.25
C SER A 70 5.50 -19.66 -14.56
N VAL A 71 5.38 -18.95 -13.44
CA VAL A 71 6.51 -18.56 -12.57
C VAL A 71 6.28 -19.08 -11.15
N LEU A 72 7.35 -19.20 -10.37
CA LEU A 72 7.27 -19.63 -8.97
C LEU A 72 7.72 -18.51 -8.02
N PRO A 73 6.83 -17.55 -7.68
CA PRO A 73 7.13 -16.48 -6.75
C PRO A 73 6.91 -16.92 -5.29
N MET A 74 7.61 -16.24 -4.38
CA MET A 74 7.45 -16.38 -2.94
C MET A 74 7.38 -14.99 -2.29
N ALA A 75 6.41 -14.80 -1.39
CA ALA A 75 6.33 -13.60 -0.58
C ALA A 75 7.46 -13.60 0.48
N ILE A 76 8.10 -12.45 0.67
CA ILE A 76 9.17 -12.29 1.65
C ILE A 76 8.69 -11.55 2.90
N ARG A 77 9.52 -11.58 3.95
CA ARG A 77 9.23 -10.91 5.23
C ARG A 77 9.22 -9.38 5.10
N GLN A 78 10.06 -8.82 4.25
CA GLN A 78 10.07 -7.38 3.97
C GLN A 78 8.76 -6.98 3.32
N ASP A 79 8.12 -5.97 3.91
CA ASP A 79 6.81 -5.49 3.49
C ASP A 79 6.75 -3.96 3.49
N THR A 80 5.74 -3.45 2.80
CA THR A 80 5.34 -2.04 2.84
C THR A 80 4.05 -1.94 3.64
N ILE A 81 4.07 -1.11 4.68
CA ILE A 81 2.91 -0.82 5.53
C ILE A 81 2.51 0.63 5.30
N ILE A 82 1.22 0.86 5.08
CA ILE A 82 0.63 2.18 4.86
C ILE A 82 -0.42 2.42 5.95
N ALA A 83 -0.27 3.51 6.68
CA ALA A 83 -1.28 4.02 7.60
C ALA A 83 -2.22 4.97 6.85
N ILE A 84 -3.53 4.74 6.93
CA ILE A 84 -4.52 5.45 6.13
C ILE A 84 -5.59 6.04 7.04
N ARG A 85 -6.00 7.27 6.72
CA ARG A 85 -7.16 7.93 7.31
C ARG A 85 -7.90 8.69 6.22
N LYS A 86 -9.22 8.50 6.13
CA LYS A 86 -10.08 9.34 5.28
C LYS A 86 -10.32 10.67 6.00
N ARG A 87 -10.09 11.77 5.31
CA ARG A 87 -10.46 13.12 5.77
C ARG A 87 -11.68 13.58 5.00
N GLU A 88 -12.79 13.77 5.70
CA GLU A 88 -14.04 14.22 5.08
C GLU A 88 -13.93 15.68 4.63
N GLY A 89 -14.58 16.01 3.51
CA GLY A 89 -14.62 17.37 2.96
C GLY A 89 -13.32 17.86 2.32
N GLN A 90 -12.37 16.98 2.02
CA GLN A 90 -11.15 17.34 1.29
C GLN A 90 -10.91 16.43 0.09
N ASN A 91 -10.74 17.04 -1.09
CA ASN A 91 -10.36 16.34 -2.32
C ASN A 91 -8.84 16.37 -2.52
N GLN A 92 -8.09 16.06 -1.47
CA GLN A 92 -6.63 16.01 -1.52
C GLN A 92 -6.10 14.76 -0.81
N LEU A 93 -5.21 14.05 -1.48
CA LEU A 93 -4.44 12.94 -0.96
C LEU A 93 -3.04 13.44 -0.55
N ARG A 94 -2.75 13.37 0.75
CA ARG A 94 -1.41 13.69 1.28
C ARG A 94 -0.68 12.39 1.59
N ILE A 95 0.55 12.26 1.07
CA ILE A 95 1.38 11.07 1.24
C ILE A 95 2.71 11.49 1.87
N ALA A 96 3.05 10.86 2.98
CA ALA A 96 4.33 11.02 3.66
C ALA A 96 5.02 9.67 3.82
N ASN A 97 6.35 9.67 3.84
CA ASN A 97 7.14 8.49 4.14
C ASN A 97 7.71 8.60 5.56
N VAL A 98 7.98 7.46 6.19
CA VAL A 98 8.68 7.40 7.48
C VAL A 98 10.14 7.83 7.35
N ASN A 99 10.73 7.62 6.16
CA ASN A 99 12.09 8.04 5.86
C ASN A 99 12.11 9.47 5.29
N ASP A 100 12.80 10.37 6.00
CA ASP A 100 12.90 11.80 5.70
C ASP A 100 13.57 12.11 4.35
N LYS A 101 14.26 11.13 3.75
CA LYS A 101 14.80 11.24 2.38
C LYS A 101 13.70 11.52 1.36
N TYR A 102 12.48 11.04 1.61
CA TYR A 102 11.34 11.22 0.72
C TYR A 102 10.43 12.34 1.25
N SER A 103 10.35 13.43 0.49
CA SER A 103 9.51 14.56 0.86
C SER A 103 8.02 14.22 0.77
N MET A 104 7.21 14.85 1.62
CA MET A 104 5.75 14.73 1.58
C MET A 104 5.23 15.27 0.24
N CYS A 105 4.26 14.58 -0.34
CA CYS A 105 3.58 15.00 -1.56
C CYS A 105 2.07 15.14 -1.32
N THR A 106 1.45 16.08 -2.02
CA THR A 106 0.01 16.27 -2.01
C THR A 106 -0.51 16.14 -3.44
N TYR A 107 -1.58 15.37 -3.62
CA TYR A 107 -2.25 15.16 -4.88
C TYR A 107 -3.71 15.59 -4.75
N PRO A 108 -4.31 16.16 -5.81
CA PRO A 108 -5.77 16.19 -5.91
C PRO A 108 -6.34 14.76 -5.87
N ALA A 109 -7.48 14.60 -5.22
CA ALA A 109 -8.28 13.39 -5.22
C ALA A 109 -9.58 13.70 -5.99
N ASP A 110 -9.43 13.98 -7.28
CA ASP A 110 -10.55 14.21 -8.19
C ASP A 110 -10.88 12.90 -8.94
N PRO A 111 -12.11 12.36 -8.79
CA PRO A 111 -12.52 11.14 -9.47
C PRO A 111 -12.56 11.24 -11.01
N HIS A 112 -12.48 12.45 -11.57
CA HIS A 112 -12.52 12.70 -13.02
C HIS A 112 -11.19 13.19 -13.60
N GLN A 113 -10.09 13.03 -12.86
CA GLN A 113 -8.81 13.53 -13.33
C GLN A 113 -8.26 12.69 -14.49
N ASP A 114 -8.39 13.21 -15.72
CA ASP A 114 -7.57 12.76 -16.85
C ASP A 114 -6.10 12.88 -16.47
N GLN A 115 -5.26 11.93 -16.90
CA GLN A 115 -3.87 11.76 -16.43
C GLN A 115 -3.01 13.02 -16.63
N VAL A 116 -3.06 13.97 -15.70
CA VAL A 116 -2.18 15.13 -15.71
C VAL A 116 -0.85 14.73 -15.11
N GLU A 117 0.18 14.73 -15.94
CA GLU A 117 1.57 14.62 -15.56
C GLU A 117 1.92 15.75 -14.58
N GLN A 118 1.85 15.47 -13.29
CA GLN A 118 2.15 16.47 -12.26
C GLN A 118 3.53 16.22 -11.65
N THR A 119 4.39 17.19 -11.92
CA THR A 119 5.80 17.29 -11.55
C THR A 119 5.96 17.21 -10.03
N CYS A 120 6.70 16.20 -9.57
CA CYS A 120 7.25 16.23 -8.22
C CYS A 120 8.58 17.00 -8.32
N GLU A 121 8.69 18.12 -7.63
CA GLU A 121 9.91 18.94 -7.53
C GLU A 121 11.10 18.09 -7.06
N GLU A 122 12.12 17.98 -7.93
CA GLU A 122 13.54 17.58 -7.84
C GLU A 122 14.04 16.53 -6.82
N LYS A 123 13.21 15.99 -5.92
CA LYS A 123 13.57 14.94 -4.97
C LYS A 123 12.84 13.64 -5.33
N PRO A 124 13.47 12.47 -5.19
CA PRO A 124 12.81 11.21 -5.47
C PRO A 124 11.58 11.10 -4.57
N CYS A 125 10.40 10.94 -5.17
CA CYS A 125 9.16 10.74 -4.44
C CYS A 125 8.66 9.30 -4.68
N VAL A 126 8.24 8.61 -3.61
CA VAL A 126 7.76 7.21 -3.69
C VAL A 126 6.39 7.13 -4.39
N SER A 127 5.73 8.26 -4.62
CA SER A 127 4.36 8.30 -5.14
C SER A 127 4.23 7.68 -6.54
N ARG A 128 5.28 7.66 -7.38
CA ARG A 128 5.19 7.02 -8.71
C ARG A 128 4.83 5.54 -8.61
N SER A 129 5.32 4.84 -7.58
CA SER A 129 4.97 3.43 -7.34
C SER A 129 3.58 3.27 -6.70
N LEU A 130 3.17 4.20 -5.84
CA LEU A 130 1.85 4.19 -5.20
C LEU A 130 0.72 4.59 -6.15
N ARG A 131 0.94 5.52 -7.10
CA ARG A 131 -0.09 5.97 -8.05
C ARG A 131 -0.56 4.80 -8.93
N ASN A 132 0.36 4.02 -9.49
CA ASN A 132 -0.01 2.85 -10.31
C ASN A 132 -0.76 1.78 -9.49
N ARG A 133 -0.53 1.68 -8.17
CA ARG A 133 -1.20 0.70 -7.29
C ARG A 133 -2.49 1.22 -6.64
N LEU A 134 -2.61 2.52 -6.39
CA LEU A 134 -3.81 3.13 -5.82
C LEU A 134 -4.90 3.29 -6.88
N LEU A 135 -4.54 3.62 -8.12
CA LEU A 135 -5.46 3.59 -9.27
C LEU A 135 -6.06 2.19 -9.46
N LEU A 136 -5.26 1.13 -9.37
CA LEU A 136 -5.78 -0.24 -9.39
C LEU A 136 -6.76 -0.55 -8.25
N LEU A 137 -6.57 0.02 -7.06
CA LEU A 137 -7.50 -0.16 -5.93
C LEU A 137 -8.79 0.67 -6.07
N GLU A 138 -8.74 1.81 -6.77
CA GLU A 138 -9.90 2.65 -7.07
C GLU A 138 -10.70 2.07 -8.25
N GLU A 139 -10.03 1.58 -9.29
CA GLU A 139 -10.66 0.85 -10.39
C GLU A 139 -11.24 -0.50 -9.93
N ALA A 140 -10.54 -1.25 -9.06
CA ALA A 140 -11.06 -2.52 -8.52
C ALA A 140 -12.25 -2.36 -7.55
N LYS A 141 -12.53 -1.14 -7.05
CA LYS A 141 -13.71 -0.85 -6.22
C LYS A 141 -14.91 -0.36 -7.00
N THR A 142 -14.78 -0.17 -8.32
CA THR A 142 -15.86 0.32 -9.18
C THR A 142 -16.42 -0.80 -10.06
N SER A 143 -16.78 -1.92 -9.44
CA SER A 143 -17.63 -2.93 -10.09
C SER A 143 -18.73 -3.42 -9.15
N SER A 144 -19.95 -3.13 -9.57
CA SER A 144 -21.22 -3.79 -9.22
C SER A 144 -21.89 -3.41 -7.89
N VAL A 145 -22.67 -2.33 -7.93
CA VAL A 145 -24.03 -2.33 -7.36
C VAL A 145 -25.00 -1.81 -8.43
N MET A 146 -25.64 -2.75 -9.12
CA MET A 146 -27.06 -2.67 -9.51
C MET A 146 -27.71 -3.98 -9.07
#